data_AF-A0A430UVJ8-F1
#
_entry.id   AF-A0A430UVJ8-F1
#
_cell.length_a   1.000
_cell.length_b   1.000
_cell.length_c   1.000
_cell.angle_alpha   90.00
_cell.angle_beta   90.00
_cell.angle_gamma   90.00
#
_symmetry.space_group_name_H-M   'P 1'
#
loop_
_entity.id
_entity.type
_entity.pdbx_description
1 polymer ?
#
loop_
_entity_poly.entity_id
_entity_poly.type
_entity_poly.pdbx_seq_one_letter_code
_entity_poly.pdbx_strand_id
1 'polypeptide(L)'
;ARLLPPPPPPREVWTPVEGASPKRLRALLEAYADRVAATPPGQRHNTLIRYAVAAGGLIPHGLDPREAEEALVAAAMSTGLPEKEARAAVEWGLEKGRQRPLVLPSPRLVLSIRRRLREGGKRHGRA
;
A
#
# COMPACT_ATOMS: atom_id res chain seq x y z
N ALA A 1 23.34 37.39 23.67
CA ALA A 1 22.40 36.24 23.75
C ALA A 1 22.06 35.79 22.33
N ARG A 2 22.25 34.51 22.00
CA ARG A 2 22.02 33.96 20.65
C ARG A 2 20.51 33.70 20.48
N LEU A 3 19.85 34.48 19.63
CA LEU A 3 18.45 34.27 19.25
C LEU A 3 18.36 32.99 18.39
N LEU A 4 17.63 31.98 18.88
CA LEU A 4 17.21 30.84 18.06
C LEU A 4 16.15 31.32 17.05
N PRO A 5 16.16 30.85 15.79
CA PRO A 5 15.02 31.06 14.91
C PRO A 5 13.79 30.34 15.47
N PRO A 6 12.57 30.88 15.28
CA PRO A 6 11.37 30.17 15.68
C PRO A 6 11.32 28.82 14.97
N PRO A 7 10.80 27.75 15.63
CA PRO A 7 10.61 26.48 14.98
C PRO A 7 9.78 26.68 13.70
N PRO A 8 10.07 25.95 12.61
CA PRO A 8 9.24 25.99 11.43
C PRO A 8 7.79 25.67 11.84
N PRO A 9 6.78 26.35 11.28
CA PRO A 9 5.39 26.03 11.58
C PRO A 9 5.20 24.52 11.37
N PRO A 10 4.43 23.84 12.26
CA PRO A 10 4.03 22.47 12.00
C PRO A 10 3.49 22.39 10.58
N ARG A 11 3.93 21.40 9.81
CA ARG A 11 3.30 21.11 8.52
C ARG A 11 1.89 20.59 8.80
N GLU A 12 0.95 21.50 9.03
CA GLU A 12 -0.44 21.30 8.66
C GLU A 12 -0.41 21.10 7.13
N VAL A 13 -1.00 20.07 6.53
CA VAL A 13 -2.44 19.88 6.53
C VAL A 13 -2.77 18.39 6.43
N TRP A 14 -3.46 17.91 7.45
CA TRP A 14 -4.29 16.72 7.45
C TRP A 14 -5.32 16.80 6.30
N THR A 15 -5.36 15.81 5.41
CA THR A 15 -6.51 15.61 4.50
C THR A 15 -6.90 14.13 4.44
N PRO A 16 -7.93 13.74 5.17
CA PRO A 16 -8.96 12.81 4.73
C PRO A 16 -10.20 13.69 4.39
N VAL A 17 -10.83 13.61 3.23
CA VAL A 17 -11.27 12.45 2.48
C VAL A 17 -11.56 12.88 1.03
N GLU A 18 -10.62 12.66 0.12
CA GLU A 18 -10.98 12.22 -1.24
C GLU A 18 -10.50 10.78 -1.29
N GLY A 19 -11.42 9.83 -1.07
CA GLY A 19 -11.10 8.41 -1.12
C GLY A 19 -10.30 8.12 -2.38
N ALA A 20 -9.27 7.28 -2.28
CA ALA A 20 -8.58 6.84 -3.48
C ALA A 20 -9.62 6.26 -4.45
N SER A 21 -9.53 6.63 -5.73
CA SER A 21 -10.53 6.17 -6.70
C SER A 21 -10.67 4.64 -6.63
N PRO A 22 -11.88 4.07 -6.79
CA PRO A 22 -12.07 2.63 -6.74
C PRO A 22 -11.11 1.88 -7.68
N LYS A 23 -10.86 2.45 -8.87
CA LYS A 23 -9.86 1.96 -9.82
C LYS A 23 -8.45 1.91 -9.25
N ARG A 24 -8.03 2.92 -8.48
CA ARG A 24 -6.70 2.96 -7.83
C ARG A 24 -6.60 1.94 -6.71
N LEU A 25 -7.64 1.78 -5.90
CA LEU A 25 -7.66 0.79 -4.82
C LEU A 25 -7.61 -0.63 -5.37
N ARG A 26 -8.41 -0.91 -6.40
CA ARG A 26 -8.37 -2.18 -7.12
C ARG A 26 -6.99 -2.48 -7.72
N ALA A 27 -6.36 -1.51 -8.38
CA ALA A 27 -5.02 -1.69 -8.93
C ALA A 27 -3.96 -1.97 -7.84
N LEU A 28 -4.12 -1.42 -6.63
CA LEU A 28 -3.25 -1.75 -5.50
C LEU A 28 -3.51 -3.17 -5.00
N LEU A 29 -4.77 -3.58 -4.86
CA LEU A 29 -5.14 -4.93 -4.45
C LEU A 29 -4.63 -5.98 -5.46
N GLU A 30 -4.82 -5.74 -6.75
CA GLU A 30 -4.28 -6.60 -7.83
C GLU A 30 -2.75 -6.73 -7.71
N ALA A 31 -2.04 -5.62 -7.54
CA ALA A 31 -0.59 -5.64 -7.34
C ALA A 31 -0.18 -6.41 -6.06
N TYR A 32 -0.97 -6.38 -4.99
CA TYR A 32 -0.71 -7.15 -3.78
C TYR A 32 -0.93 -8.64 -4.02
N ALA A 33 -2.03 -9.02 -4.69
CA ALA A 33 -2.32 -10.39 -5.06
C ALA A 33 -1.22 -10.98 -5.96
N ASP A 34 -0.77 -10.23 -6.97
CA ASP A 34 0.33 -10.64 -7.86
C ASP A 34 1.62 -10.91 -7.07
N ARG A 35 1.91 -10.07 -6.08
CA ARG A 35 3.09 -10.23 -5.22
C ARG A 35 2.99 -11.46 -4.32
N VAL A 36 1.79 -11.75 -3.79
CA VAL A 36 1.55 -12.98 -3.04
C VAL A 36 1.71 -14.20 -3.96
N ALA A 37 1.08 -14.21 -5.12
CA ALA A 37 1.13 -15.31 -6.08
C ALA A 37 2.56 -15.61 -6.59
N ALA A 38 3.41 -14.59 -6.71
CA ALA A 38 4.81 -14.73 -7.11
C ALA A 38 5.76 -15.14 -5.96
N THR A 39 5.25 -15.41 -4.75
CA THR A 39 6.09 -15.65 -3.58
C THR A 39 6.74 -17.05 -3.58
N PRO A 40 8.07 -17.16 -3.44
CA PRO A 40 8.76 -18.44 -3.33
C PRO A 40 8.35 -19.26 -2.09
N PRO A 41 8.53 -20.60 -2.12
CA PRO A 41 8.41 -21.43 -0.93
C PRO A 41 9.22 -20.88 0.26
N GLY A 42 8.71 -21.05 1.48
CA GLY A 42 9.32 -20.54 2.71
C GLY A 42 8.97 -19.09 3.07
N GLN A 43 8.42 -18.29 2.13
CA GLN A 43 8.01 -16.90 2.39
C GLN A 43 6.51 -16.64 2.28
N ARG A 44 5.73 -17.59 1.74
CA ARG A 44 4.30 -17.44 1.39
C ARG A 44 3.45 -16.85 2.51
N HIS A 45 3.49 -17.47 3.69
CA HIS A 45 2.71 -17.03 4.86
C HIS A 45 3.06 -15.59 5.28
N ASN A 46 4.36 -15.30 5.41
CA ASN A 46 4.83 -13.97 5.82
C ASN A 46 4.49 -12.90 4.78
N THR A 47 4.61 -13.22 3.49
CA THR A 47 4.23 -12.30 2.42
C THR A 47 2.73 -12.05 2.41
N LEU A 48 1.91 -13.09 2.58
CA LEU A 48 0.45 -12.96 2.71
C LEU A 48 0.09 -12.02 3.85
N ILE A 49 0.64 -12.24 5.05
CA ILE A 49 0.40 -11.37 6.21
C ILE A 49 0.74 -9.91 5.89
N ARG A 50 1.92 -9.66 5.30
CA ARG A 50 2.36 -8.29 4.97
C ARG A 50 1.37 -7.60 4.05
N TYR A 51 0.91 -8.28 3.01
CA TYR A 51 -0.04 -7.70 2.06
C TYR A 51 -1.47 -7.64 2.58
N ALA A 52 -1.89 -8.56 3.46
CA ALA A 52 -3.16 -8.47 4.16
C ALA A 52 -3.20 -7.27 5.10
N VAL A 53 -2.12 -6.99 5.85
CA VAL A 53 -2.00 -5.77 6.66
C VAL A 53 -2.02 -4.52 5.78
N ALA A 54 -1.34 -4.53 4.64
CA ALA A 54 -1.38 -3.42 3.71
C ALA A 54 -2.81 -3.20 3.15
N ALA A 55 -3.48 -4.25 2.68
CA ALA A 55 -4.85 -4.20 2.17
C ALA A 55 -5.83 -3.73 3.26
N GLY A 56 -5.68 -4.18 4.50
CA GLY A 56 -6.47 -3.71 5.63
C GLY A 56 -6.36 -2.19 5.83
N GLY A 57 -5.16 -1.64 5.63
CA GLY A 57 -4.93 -0.20 5.68
C GLY A 57 -5.59 0.59 4.54
N LEU A 58 -6.07 -0.08 3.49
CA LEU A 58 -6.84 0.51 2.40
C LEU A 58 -8.36 0.53 2.66
N ILE A 59 -8.87 -0.28 3.60
CA ILE A 59 -10.31 -0.36 3.92
C ILE A 59 -10.90 1.02 4.29
N PRO A 60 -10.26 1.85 5.15
CA PRO A 60 -10.78 3.18 5.46
C PRO A 60 -10.84 4.14 4.26
N HIS A 61 -10.17 3.82 3.16
CA HIS A 61 -10.18 4.59 1.91
C HIS A 61 -11.24 4.12 0.92
N GLY A 62 -11.99 3.06 1.24
CA GLY A 62 -13.07 2.52 0.42
C GLY A 62 -12.79 1.19 -0.25
N LEU A 63 -11.75 0.44 0.17
CA LEU A 63 -11.55 -0.93 -0.31
C LEU A 63 -12.55 -1.86 0.37
N ASP A 64 -13.22 -2.71 -0.42
CA ASP A 64 -14.12 -3.73 0.12
C ASP A 64 -13.32 -4.83 0.85
N PRO A 65 -13.57 -5.08 2.16
CA PRO A 65 -12.86 -6.11 2.91
C PRO A 65 -13.03 -7.51 2.33
N ARG A 66 -14.19 -7.83 1.75
CA ARG A 66 -14.49 -9.13 1.15
C ARG A 66 -13.74 -9.30 -0.17
N GLU A 67 -13.71 -8.27 -1.00
CA GLU A 67 -12.90 -8.27 -2.24
C GLU A 67 -11.41 -8.47 -1.91
N ALA A 68 -10.92 -7.80 -0.86
CA ALA A 68 -9.55 -7.95 -0.39
C ALA A 68 -9.27 -9.37 0.12
N GLU A 69 -10.21 -9.96 0.89
CA GLU A 69 -10.08 -11.33 1.39
C GLU A 69 -10.02 -12.33 0.24
N GLU A 70 -11.02 -12.29 -0.66
CA GLU A 70 -11.14 -13.23 -1.77
C GLU A 70 -9.89 -13.17 -2.68
N ALA A 71 -9.41 -11.98 -3.03
CA ALA A 71 -8.24 -11.81 -3.88
C ALA A 71 -6.94 -12.34 -3.23
N LEU A 72 -6.72 -12.04 -1.95
CA LEU A 72 -5.50 -12.45 -1.25
C LEU A 72 -5.50 -13.95 -0.91
N VAL A 73 -6.65 -14.51 -0.55
CA VAL A 73 -6.79 -15.95 -0.30
C VAL A 73 -6.57 -16.73 -1.59
N ALA A 74 -7.17 -16.31 -2.71
CA ALA A 74 -6.97 -16.96 -4.00
C ALA A 74 -5.49 -16.95 -4.42
N ALA A 75 -4.81 -15.80 -4.27
CA ALA A 75 -3.38 -15.68 -4.57
C ALA A 75 -2.51 -16.53 -3.64
N ALA A 76 -2.85 -16.63 -2.35
CA ALA A 76 -2.11 -17.49 -1.42
C ALA A 76 -2.27 -18.97 -1.76
N MET A 77 -3.49 -19.40 -2.09
CA MET A 77 -3.78 -20.77 -2.49
C MET A 77 -3.07 -21.17 -3.78
N SER A 78 -2.89 -20.25 -4.74
CA SER A 78 -2.13 -20.53 -5.96
C SER A 78 -0.64 -20.80 -5.68
N THR A 79 -0.12 -20.34 -4.53
CA THR A 79 1.21 -20.71 -4.07
C THR A 79 1.24 -22.06 -3.33
N GLY A 80 0.10 -22.68 -3.05
CA GLY A 80 0.02 -23.93 -2.28
C GLY A 80 -0.06 -23.73 -0.76
N LEU A 81 -0.43 -22.53 -0.29
CA LEU A 81 -0.79 -22.33 1.12
C LEU A 81 -2.18 -22.95 1.38
N PRO A 82 -2.39 -23.67 2.49
CA PRO A 82 -3.71 -24.22 2.82
C PRO A 82 -4.76 -23.12 2.96
N GLU A 83 -5.96 -23.33 2.41
CA GLU A 83 -7.02 -22.31 2.41
C GLU A 83 -7.38 -21.81 3.81
N LYS A 84 -7.52 -22.72 4.78
CA LYS A 84 -7.85 -22.35 6.17
C LYS A 84 -6.78 -21.45 6.79
N GLU A 85 -5.51 -21.73 6.53
CA GLU A 85 -4.39 -20.91 6.99
C GLU A 85 -4.38 -19.55 6.29
N ALA A 86 -4.62 -19.55 4.98
CA ALA A 86 -4.70 -18.32 4.18
C ALA A 86 -5.81 -17.39 4.69
N ARG A 87 -7.03 -17.91 4.90
CA ARG A 87 -8.17 -17.15 5.41
C ARG A 87 -7.88 -16.55 6.79
N ALA A 88 -7.39 -17.36 7.72
CA ALA A 88 -7.06 -16.88 9.07
C ALA A 88 -5.98 -15.78 9.05
N ALA A 89 -4.95 -15.96 8.22
CA ALA A 89 -3.88 -14.96 8.07
C ALA A 89 -4.40 -13.65 7.44
N VAL A 90 -5.27 -13.76 6.44
CA VAL A 90 -5.86 -12.61 5.76
C VAL A 90 -6.83 -11.87 6.67
N GLU A 91 -7.75 -12.56 7.33
CA GLU A 91 -8.69 -11.97 8.30
C GLU A 91 -7.94 -11.20 9.39
N TRP A 92 -6.94 -11.83 10.01
CA TRP A 92 -6.10 -11.17 10.99
C TRP A 92 -5.37 -9.96 10.42
N GLY A 93 -4.78 -10.09 9.23
CA GLY A 93 -4.04 -9.03 8.57
C GLY A 93 -4.92 -7.83 8.23
N LEU A 94 -6.11 -8.06 7.65
CA LEU A 94 -7.07 -7.01 7.32
C LEU A 94 -7.50 -6.25 8.58
N GLU A 95 -7.79 -6.95 9.68
CA GLU A 95 -8.14 -6.30 10.95
C GLU A 95 -7.00 -5.44 11.48
N LYS A 96 -5.77 -5.96 11.51
CA LYS A 96 -4.59 -5.20 11.94
C LYS A 96 -4.28 -4.00 11.06
N GLY A 97 -4.45 -4.16 9.74
CA GLY A 97 -4.28 -3.09 8.77
C GLY A 97 -5.32 -1.99 8.94
N ARG A 98 -6.58 -2.34 9.18
CA ARG A 98 -7.67 -1.39 9.39
C ARG A 98 -7.41 -0.46 10.58
N GLN A 99 -6.80 -1.00 11.64
CA GLN A 99 -6.38 -0.23 12.82
C GLN A 99 -5.19 0.73 12.55
N ARG A 100 -4.49 0.55 11.41
CA ARG A 100 -3.34 1.36 11.00
C ARG A 100 -3.49 1.78 9.53
N PRO A 101 -4.42 2.71 9.24
CA PRO A 101 -4.73 3.11 7.86
C PRO A 101 -3.47 3.53 7.09
N LEU A 102 -3.35 3.07 5.84
CA LEU A 102 -2.22 3.44 4.98
C LEU A 102 -2.33 4.91 4.58
N VAL A 103 -1.21 5.62 4.61
CA VAL A 103 -1.13 6.99 4.06
C VAL A 103 -1.00 6.90 2.55
N LEU A 104 -2.04 7.30 1.82
CA LEU A 104 -2.02 7.30 0.37
C LEU A 104 -1.45 8.63 -0.15
N PRO A 105 -0.41 8.60 -1.01
CA PRO A 105 0.11 9.82 -1.58
C PRO A 105 -0.95 10.47 -2.47
N SER A 106 -1.04 11.80 -2.40
CA SER A 106 -1.94 12.57 -3.26
C SER A 106 -1.52 12.43 -4.73
N PRO A 107 -2.48 12.46 -5.68
CA PRO A 107 -2.16 12.38 -7.10
C PRO A 107 -1.13 13.43 -7.56
N ARG A 108 -1.19 14.65 -6.97
CA ARG A 108 -0.25 15.73 -7.23
C ARG A 108 1.18 15.38 -6.81
N LEU A 109 1.35 14.72 -5.66
CA LEU A 109 2.67 14.26 -5.19
C LEU A 109 3.25 13.17 -6.11
N VAL A 110 2.42 12.24 -6.56
CA VAL A 110 2.87 11.19 -7.49
C VAL A 110 3.34 11.80 -8.82
N LEU A 111 2.62 12.79 -9.35
CA LEU A 111 2.99 13.47 -10.59
C LEU A 111 4.30 14.25 -10.46
N SER A 112 4.52 14.93 -9.33
CA SER A 112 5.76 15.69 -9.10
C SER A 112 6.98 14.77 -8.97
N ILE A 113 6.85 13.62 -8.30
CA ILE A 113 7.90 12.60 -8.22
C ILE A 113 8.22 12.07 -9.63
N ARG A 114 7.20 11.68 -10.41
CA ARG A 114 7.39 11.18 -11.78
C ARG A 114 8.07 12.20 -12.69
N ARG A 115 7.70 13.48 -12.57
CA ARG A 115 8.33 14.57 -13.33
C ARG A 115 9.81 14.72 -12.98
N ARG A 116 10.14 14.72 -11.69
CA ARG A 116 11.54 14.82 -11.21
C ARG A 116 12.41 13.66 -11.72
N LEU A 117 11.90 12.43 -11.67
CA LEU A 117 12.63 11.26 -12.15
C LEU A 117 12.90 11.33 -13.66
N ARG A 118 11.97 11.89 -14.44
CA ARG A 118 12.14 12.09 -15.89
C ARG A 118 13.14 13.20 -16.22
N GLU A 119 13.16 14.28 -15.44
CA GLU A 119 14.04 15.43 -15.65
C GLU A 119 15.47 15.17 -15.16
N GLY A 120 15.65 14.37 -14.10
CA GLY A 120 16.97 13.98 -13.58
C GLY A 120 17.79 13.12 -14.54
N GLY A 121 17.14 12.36 -15.43
CA GLY A 121 17.80 11.58 -16.48
C GLY A 121 18.32 12.39 -17.67
N LYS A 122 17.96 13.69 -17.79
CA LYS A 122 18.40 14.55 -18.91
C LYS A 122 19.69 15.35 -18.65
N ARG A 123 20.33 15.21 -17.47
CA ARG A 123 21.49 16.05 -17.07
C ARG A 123 22.89 15.44 -17.29
N HIS A 124 23.02 14.33 -18.03
CA HIS A 124 24.33 13.73 -18.36
C HIS A 124 24.56 13.58 -19.88
N GLY A 125 24.22 14.63 -20.64
CA GLY A 125 24.43 14.67 -22.08
C GLY A 125 24.68 16.08 -22.58
N ARG A 126 25.78 16.70 -22.13
CA ARG A 126 26.44 17.76 -22.90
C ARG A 126 27.91 17.38 -23.01
N ALA A 127 28.27 17.00 -24.22
CA ALA A 127 29.63 17.01 -24.74
C ALA A 127 30.21 18.44 -24.68
#